data_AF-A0A959AKD1-F1
#
_entry.id   AF-A0A959AKD1-F1
#
_cell.length_a   1.000
_cell.length_b   1.000
_cell.length_c   1.000
_cell.angle_alpha   90.00
_cell.angle_beta   90.00
_cell.angle_gamma   90.00
#
_symmetry.space_group_name_H-M   'P 1'
#
loop_
_entity.id
_entity.type
_entity.pdbx_description
1 polymer ?
#
loop_
_entity_poly.entity_id
_entity_poly.type
_entity_poly.pdbx_seq_one_letter_code
_entity_poly.pdbx_strand_id
1 'polypeptide(L)'
;MKNIRLATLRAALSLFIGSLSLTSTVIAQTGTAASNGGVGIPACLTEIPLPPLTAAEAAHRSFGADLRNPNYQALDNFYQANADRIGQILEVQSATLKNRLEVGMAGQDEATMRAQTMAMANQNSIVAAMGGAENVAKMTPEQAEAAAREAATSYMADPFAASGVQSDGMTALYQKIISDPAYAARFEKMSEQERGAELRKFMANDKPQVKTVAQQQQEKQQLAKSGQIQVAMAFQQQHAELQHLIMDANNRFAEQRTAILTAPGGHSDIDAAYQKKYAAIPEIVMGEGREKDPDKLQKLNREVALEHKVLAEKLLKRNQMLLTELQDDYQRIMAGYAGFYAMYGPQIDSAPVNPLNSGADAETAALQCEMTLSGLVLSLIDQAKEITREAAEWERNLMVQ
;
A
#
# COMPACT_ATOMS: atom_id res chain seq x y z
N MET A 1 26.64 -22.09 -10.76
CA MET A 1 25.85 -20.87 -11.01
C MET A 1 24.31 -21.04 -10.92
N LYS A 2 23.76 -22.15 -10.43
CA LYS A 2 22.30 -22.30 -10.20
C LYS A 2 21.81 -21.79 -8.83
N ASN A 3 22.71 -21.60 -7.86
CA ASN A 3 22.34 -21.21 -6.49
C ASN A 3 22.30 -19.68 -6.25
N ILE A 4 22.80 -18.87 -7.18
CA ILE A 4 22.78 -17.39 -7.07
C ILE A 4 21.42 -16.82 -7.49
N ARG A 5 20.76 -17.42 -8.48
CA ARG A 5 19.46 -16.96 -8.99
C ARG A 5 18.27 -17.19 -8.03
N LEU A 6 18.41 -18.09 -7.05
CA LEU A 6 17.40 -18.33 -6.02
C LEU A 6 17.55 -17.38 -4.81
N ALA A 7 18.73 -16.77 -4.63
CA ALA A 7 19.01 -15.83 -3.56
C ALA A 7 18.48 -14.42 -3.88
N THR A 8 18.57 -13.98 -5.13
CA THR A 8 18.02 -12.68 -5.59
C THR A 8 16.49 -12.66 -5.58
N LEU A 9 15.83 -13.80 -5.87
CA LEU A 9 14.36 -13.89 -5.79
C LEU A 9 13.85 -13.94 -4.34
N ARG A 10 14.66 -14.45 -3.40
CA ARG A 10 14.36 -14.39 -1.96
C ARG A 10 14.59 -13.01 -1.38
N ALA A 11 15.61 -12.26 -1.83
CA ALA A 11 15.85 -10.89 -1.38
C ALA A 11 14.71 -9.92 -1.75
N ALA A 12 14.09 -10.09 -2.93
CA ALA A 12 12.92 -9.30 -3.34
C ALA A 12 11.66 -9.61 -2.51
N LEU A 13 11.53 -10.82 -1.95
CA LEU A 13 10.39 -11.22 -1.13
C LEU A 13 10.62 -10.97 0.38
N SER A 14 11.87 -10.96 0.84
CA SER A 14 12.27 -10.63 2.23
C SER A 14 12.16 -9.14 2.55
N LEU A 15 12.13 -8.27 1.54
CA LEU A 15 11.93 -6.82 1.72
C LEU A 15 10.50 -6.44 2.14
N PHE A 16 9.56 -7.39 2.13
CA PHE A 16 8.19 -7.16 2.58
C PHE A 16 7.94 -7.56 4.04
N ILE A 17 8.85 -8.31 4.67
CA ILE A 17 8.69 -8.77 6.06
C ILE A 17 10.06 -8.78 6.77
N GLY A 18 10.36 -7.72 7.50
CA GLY A 18 11.28 -7.77 8.64
C GLY A 18 12.53 -6.90 8.55
N SER A 19 12.53 -5.75 9.25
CA SER A 19 13.41 -5.48 10.41
C SER A 19 13.42 -3.98 10.72
N LEU A 20 12.39 -3.50 11.44
CA LEU A 20 12.53 -2.28 12.24
C LEU A 20 13.29 -2.63 13.51
N SER A 21 14.58 -2.32 13.55
CA SER A 21 15.33 -2.16 14.79
C SER A 21 15.91 -0.75 14.79
N LEU A 22 15.14 0.21 15.31
CA LEU A 22 15.56 1.60 15.47
C LEU A 22 15.99 1.84 16.91
N THR A 23 17.29 2.12 17.09
CA THR A 23 17.82 2.75 18.30
C THR A 23 17.35 4.20 18.35
N SER A 24 16.61 4.53 19.41
CA SER A 24 16.03 5.84 19.65
C SER A 24 17.09 6.91 19.96
N THR A 25 17.04 8.03 19.25
CA THR A 25 17.56 9.31 19.74
C THR A 25 16.41 10.32 19.76
N VAL A 26 16.03 10.71 20.97
CA VAL A 26 14.97 11.69 21.23
C VAL A 26 15.44 13.07 20.79
N ILE A 27 14.76 13.66 19.80
CA ILE A 27 14.77 15.11 19.62
C ILE A 27 13.35 15.61 19.86
N ALA A 28 13.22 16.36 20.96
CA ALA A 28 12.02 17.09 21.29
C ALA A 28 11.89 18.31 20.37
N GLN A 29 10.88 18.30 19.51
CA GLN A 29 10.23 19.54 19.06
C GLN A 29 8.75 19.45 19.38
N THR A 30 8.38 20.13 20.46
CA THR A 30 7.01 20.52 20.79
C THR A 30 6.47 21.45 19.71
N GLY A 31 5.44 20.99 19.01
CA GLY A 31 4.67 21.80 18.05
C GLY A 31 3.82 20.89 17.18
N THR A 32 2.59 20.61 17.63
CA THR A 32 1.46 20.01 16.88
C THR A 32 1.85 19.40 15.53
N ALA A 33 2.17 18.09 15.54
CA ALA A 33 2.48 17.33 14.35
C ALA A 33 1.31 17.42 13.37
N ALA A 34 1.49 18.23 12.33
CA ALA A 34 0.78 18.04 11.08
C ALA A 34 1.41 16.81 10.39
N SER A 35 1.08 15.61 10.86
CA SER A 35 0.78 14.57 9.87
C SER A 35 -0.47 15.04 9.12
N ASN A 36 -0.75 14.47 7.94
CA ASN A 36 -2.04 14.59 7.23
C ASN A 36 -1.99 15.50 5.98
N GLY A 37 -0.91 15.54 5.19
CA GLY A 37 -0.99 16.32 3.93
C GLY A 37 0.26 16.59 3.07
N GLY A 38 1.41 15.97 3.32
CA GLY A 38 2.50 15.96 2.33
C GLY A 38 3.62 16.97 2.51
N VAL A 39 4.40 16.83 3.57
CA VAL A 39 5.72 17.47 3.60
C VAL A 39 6.73 16.57 2.86
N GLY A 40 6.93 16.86 1.58
CA GLY A 40 8.19 16.56 0.89
C GLY A 40 8.35 15.22 0.19
N ILE A 41 7.48 14.21 0.36
CA ILE A 41 7.64 12.89 -0.31
C ILE A 41 7.69 13.05 -1.85
N PRO A 42 6.76 13.77 -2.52
CA PRO A 42 6.83 13.95 -3.97
C PRO A 42 8.10 14.69 -4.42
N ALA A 43 8.56 15.67 -3.63
CA ALA A 43 9.81 16.40 -3.92
C ALA A 43 11.03 15.46 -3.82
N CYS A 44 11.10 14.65 -2.76
CA CYS A 44 12.13 13.64 -2.60
C CYS A 44 12.14 12.63 -3.75
N LEU A 45 10.98 12.22 -4.26
CA LEU A 45 10.89 11.34 -5.42
C LEU A 45 11.52 11.96 -6.66
N THR A 46 11.23 13.24 -6.96
CA THR A 46 11.78 13.95 -8.15
C THR A 46 13.28 14.26 -8.04
N GLU A 47 13.81 14.31 -6.81
CA GLU A 47 15.21 14.65 -6.52
C GLU A 47 16.14 13.42 -6.52
N ILE A 48 15.59 12.20 -6.64
CA ILE A 48 16.41 10.99 -6.72
C ILE A 48 17.29 11.06 -7.97
N PRO A 49 18.64 11.00 -7.80
CA PRO A 49 19.53 10.89 -8.93
C PRO A 49 19.27 9.57 -9.67
N LEU A 50 18.94 9.65 -10.96
CA LEU A 50 18.88 8.45 -11.80
C LEU A 50 20.29 7.90 -12.08
N PRO A 51 20.42 6.61 -12.46
CA PRO A 51 21.70 6.06 -12.90
C PRO A 51 22.31 6.93 -14.01
N PRO A 52 23.64 7.08 -14.08
CA PRO A 52 24.26 7.88 -15.12
C PRO A 52 24.11 7.24 -16.51
N LEU A 53 24.47 7.97 -17.57
CA LEU A 53 24.35 7.48 -18.96
C LEU A 53 25.55 6.68 -19.46
N THR A 54 26.65 6.64 -18.70
CA THR A 54 27.92 6.03 -19.11
C THR A 54 28.50 5.17 -17.99
N ALA A 55 29.20 4.09 -18.35
CA ALA A 55 29.85 3.19 -17.40
C ALA A 55 30.99 3.87 -16.62
N ALA A 56 31.68 4.85 -17.23
CA ALA A 56 32.71 5.65 -16.58
C ALA A 56 32.17 6.47 -15.40
N GLU A 57 31.10 7.23 -15.61
CA GLU A 57 30.43 7.96 -14.54
C GLU A 57 29.82 7.01 -13.49
N ALA A 58 29.29 5.86 -13.92
CA ALA A 58 28.80 4.84 -12.99
C ALA A 58 29.92 4.34 -12.06
N ALA A 59 31.12 4.10 -12.61
CA ALA A 59 32.29 3.71 -11.83
C ALA A 59 32.78 4.80 -10.90
N HIS A 60 32.80 6.06 -11.36
CA HIS A 60 33.15 7.20 -10.52
C HIS A 60 32.19 7.34 -9.32
N ARG A 61 30.88 7.21 -9.55
CA ARG A 61 29.88 7.21 -8.46
C ARG A 61 30.03 5.99 -7.54
N SER A 62 30.35 4.82 -8.11
CA SER A 62 30.36 3.56 -7.36
C SER A 62 31.61 3.33 -6.51
N PHE A 63 32.77 3.78 -7.02
CA PHE A 63 34.08 3.48 -6.46
C PHE A 63 34.90 4.73 -6.14
N GLY A 64 34.41 5.93 -6.47
CA GLY A 64 35.15 7.18 -6.35
C GLY A 64 36.08 7.44 -7.53
N ALA A 65 36.87 8.51 -7.43
CA ALA A 65 37.75 8.98 -8.51
C ALA A 65 38.93 8.05 -8.81
N ASP A 66 39.39 7.27 -7.81
CA ASP A 66 40.50 6.32 -7.97
C ASP A 66 39.99 4.88 -8.02
N LEU A 67 39.87 4.34 -9.24
CA LEU A 67 39.44 2.95 -9.45
C LEU A 67 40.47 1.91 -8.98
N ARG A 68 41.73 2.29 -8.73
CA ARG A 68 42.77 1.39 -8.19
C ARG A 68 42.66 1.24 -6.67
N ASN A 69 42.16 2.27 -6.00
CA ASN A 69 41.87 2.28 -4.56
C ASN A 69 40.37 2.56 -4.34
N PRO A 70 39.48 1.63 -4.71
CA PRO A 70 38.05 1.88 -4.75
C PRO A 70 37.47 2.16 -3.36
N ASN A 71 36.72 3.24 -3.25
CA ASN A 71 35.83 3.50 -2.13
C ASN A 71 34.47 2.84 -2.38
N TYR A 72 34.27 1.64 -1.84
CA TYR A 72 33.01 0.90 -2.00
C TYR A 72 31.79 1.54 -1.32
N GLN A 73 31.99 2.55 -0.47
CA GLN A 73 30.90 3.34 0.14
C GLN A 73 30.54 4.58 -0.69
N ALA A 74 31.27 4.89 -1.76
CA ALA A 74 31.04 6.11 -2.55
C ALA A 74 29.60 6.20 -3.07
N LEU A 75 29.05 5.08 -3.54
CA LEU A 75 27.67 5.04 -4.03
C LEU A 75 26.65 5.26 -2.93
N ASP A 76 26.85 4.62 -1.78
CA ASP A 76 25.94 4.75 -0.64
C ASP A 76 25.93 6.20 -0.15
N ASN A 77 27.12 6.81 0.00
CA ASN A 77 27.28 8.22 0.36
C ASN A 77 26.62 9.16 -0.65
N PHE A 78 26.66 8.84 -1.94
CA PHE A 78 26.03 9.65 -2.99
C PHE A 78 24.51 9.71 -2.85
N TYR A 79 23.86 8.61 -2.45
CA TYR A 79 22.41 8.57 -2.24
C TYR A 79 21.98 8.90 -0.79
N GLN A 80 22.92 8.94 0.15
CA GLN A 80 22.65 9.04 1.58
C GLN A 80 21.76 10.22 1.95
N ALA A 81 22.01 11.41 1.39
CA ALA A 81 21.21 12.60 1.70
C ALA A 81 19.72 12.44 1.36
N ASN A 82 19.39 11.73 0.27
CA ASN A 82 18.00 11.44 -0.09
C ASN A 82 17.41 10.34 0.80
N ALA A 83 18.19 9.29 1.07
CA ALA A 83 17.78 8.20 1.96
C ALA A 83 17.50 8.71 3.39
N ASP A 84 18.35 9.59 3.93
CA ASP A 84 18.20 10.18 5.26
C ASP A 84 16.93 11.03 5.37
N ARG A 85 16.63 11.84 4.33
CA ARG A 85 15.41 12.65 4.30
C ARG A 85 14.15 11.78 4.36
N ILE A 86 14.10 10.69 3.59
CA ILE A 86 12.98 9.75 3.64
C ILE A 86 12.96 8.97 4.94
N GLY A 87 14.13 8.59 5.48
CA GLY A 87 14.25 7.93 6.78
C GLY A 87 13.67 8.78 7.91
N GLN A 88 13.94 10.09 7.92
CA GLN A 88 13.36 11.03 8.88
C GLN A 88 11.83 11.12 8.75
N ILE A 89 11.30 11.15 7.52
CA ILE A 89 9.84 11.15 7.29
C ILE A 89 9.23 9.84 7.83
N LEU A 90 9.82 8.70 7.51
CA LEU A 90 9.36 7.39 7.99
C LEU A 90 9.45 7.24 9.51
N GLU A 91 10.48 7.82 10.14
CA GLU A 91 10.63 7.81 11.60
C GLU A 91 9.49 8.59 12.26
N VAL A 92 9.19 9.79 11.76
CA VAL A 92 8.07 10.60 12.24
C VAL A 92 6.73 9.87 12.04
N GLN A 93 6.50 9.29 10.85
CA GLN A 93 5.28 8.53 10.56
C GLN A 93 5.15 7.29 11.47
N SER A 94 6.23 6.54 11.66
CA SER A 94 6.25 5.35 12.52
C SER A 94 6.02 5.71 13.98
N ALA A 95 6.63 6.79 14.47
CA ALA A 95 6.41 7.28 15.83
C ALA A 95 4.96 7.75 16.04
N THR A 96 4.38 8.45 15.07
CA THR A 96 2.96 8.85 15.10
C THR A 96 2.05 7.62 15.13
N LEU A 97 2.30 6.63 14.27
CA LEU A 97 1.51 5.39 14.24
C LEU A 97 1.58 4.66 15.58
N LYS A 98 2.79 4.50 16.12
CA LYS A 98 3.01 3.86 17.41
C LYS A 98 2.28 4.60 18.54
N ASN A 99 2.42 5.92 18.62
CA ASN A 99 1.74 6.72 19.64
C ASN A 99 0.22 6.58 19.55
N ARG A 100 -0.35 6.53 18.33
CA ARG A 100 -1.79 6.33 18.14
C ARG A 100 -2.25 4.95 18.62
N LEU A 101 -1.51 3.91 18.27
CA LEU A 101 -1.80 2.53 18.74
C LEU A 101 -1.69 2.44 20.27
N GLU A 102 -0.67 3.06 20.86
CA GLU A 102 -0.47 3.08 22.31
C GLU A 102 -1.54 3.89 23.04
N VAL A 103 -1.94 5.07 22.55
CA VAL A 103 -3.03 5.87 23.12
C VAL A 103 -4.38 5.15 23.01
N GLY A 104 -4.62 4.45 21.90
CA GLY A 104 -5.81 3.59 21.74
C GLY A 104 -5.88 2.47 22.78
N MET A 105 -4.74 1.95 23.23
CA MET A 105 -4.65 0.84 24.18
C MET A 105 -4.50 1.27 25.65
N ALA A 106 -3.79 2.37 25.93
CA ALA A 106 -3.35 2.75 27.29
C ALA A 106 -4.41 3.53 28.08
N GLY A 107 -5.51 3.95 27.46
CA GLY A 107 -6.53 4.80 28.08
C GLY A 107 -7.86 4.14 28.45
N GLN A 108 -8.05 2.84 28.17
CA GLN A 108 -9.34 2.18 28.41
C GLN A 108 -9.23 1.11 29.49
N ASP A 109 -9.89 1.33 30.62
CA ASP A 109 -10.16 0.26 31.57
C ASP A 109 -11.03 -0.82 30.88
N GLU A 110 -10.90 -2.07 31.32
CA GLU A 110 -11.62 -3.23 30.77
C GLU A 110 -13.14 -2.99 30.70
N ALA A 111 -13.72 -2.27 31.65
CA ALA A 111 -15.13 -1.87 31.67
C ALA A 111 -15.47 -0.89 30.53
N THR A 112 -14.56 0.02 30.19
CA THR A 112 -14.74 0.96 29.07
C THR A 112 -14.70 0.22 27.72
N MET A 113 -13.75 -0.71 27.52
CA MET A 113 -13.73 -1.56 26.33
C MET A 113 -14.96 -2.45 26.23
N ARG A 114 -15.39 -3.04 27.36
CA ARG A 114 -16.59 -3.89 27.42
C ARG A 114 -17.86 -3.09 27.10
N ALA A 115 -18.00 -1.89 27.65
CA ALA A 115 -19.12 -0.98 27.36
C ALA A 115 -19.15 -0.56 25.89
N GLN A 116 -18.00 -0.25 25.28
CA GLN A 116 -17.92 0.09 23.86
C GLN A 116 -18.22 -1.11 22.97
N THR A 117 -17.69 -2.30 23.31
CA THR A 117 -17.96 -3.54 22.56
C THR A 117 -19.44 -3.91 22.61
N MET A 118 -20.06 -3.80 23.78
CA MET A 118 -21.50 -3.99 23.96
C MET A 118 -22.31 -2.96 23.16
N ALA A 119 -21.90 -1.69 23.17
CA ALA A 119 -22.54 -0.64 22.39
C ALA A 119 -22.40 -0.84 20.87
N MET A 120 -21.31 -1.44 20.38
CA MET A 120 -21.13 -1.81 18.97
C MET A 120 -21.95 -3.05 18.60
N ALA A 121 -21.93 -4.09 19.43
CA ALA A 121 -22.75 -5.27 19.23
C ALA A 121 -24.25 -4.91 19.21
N ASN A 122 -24.68 -3.99 20.07
CA ASN A 122 -26.06 -3.44 20.08
C ASN A 122 -26.44 -2.64 18.84
N GLN A 123 -25.49 -2.26 17.98
CA GLN A 123 -25.80 -1.62 16.69
C GLN A 123 -26.18 -2.65 15.61
N ASN A 124 -25.87 -3.93 15.81
CA ASN A 124 -26.38 -4.98 14.94
C ASN A 124 -27.87 -5.18 15.25
N SER A 125 -28.73 -4.99 14.24
CA SER A 125 -30.19 -5.09 14.36
C SER A 125 -30.67 -6.43 14.92
N ILE A 126 -29.97 -7.53 14.64
CA ILE A 126 -30.29 -8.86 15.18
C ILE A 126 -29.93 -8.93 16.66
N VAL A 127 -28.76 -8.42 17.06
CA VAL A 127 -28.33 -8.37 18.47
C VAL A 127 -29.22 -7.42 19.29
N ALA A 128 -29.64 -6.31 18.71
CA ALA A 128 -30.62 -5.40 19.32
C ALA A 128 -31.98 -6.09 19.52
N ALA A 129 -32.46 -6.83 18.51
CA ALA A 129 -33.69 -7.63 18.60
C ALA A 129 -33.61 -8.77 19.63
N MET A 130 -32.41 -9.30 19.89
CA MET A 130 -32.16 -10.28 20.97
C MET A 130 -32.10 -9.65 22.38
N GLY A 131 -32.44 -8.36 22.52
CA GLY A 131 -32.40 -7.64 23.80
C GLY A 131 -31.02 -7.04 24.15
N GLY A 132 -30.11 -6.99 23.17
CA GLY A 132 -28.78 -6.41 23.30
C GLY A 132 -27.71 -7.40 23.76
N ALA A 133 -26.45 -7.04 23.53
CA ALA A 133 -25.24 -7.79 23.78
C ALA A 133 -25.07 -8.24 25.23
N GLU A 134 -25.56 -7.47 26.21
CA GLU A 134 -25.58 -7.88 27.62
C GLU A 134 -26.53 -9.05 27.87
N ASN A 135 -27.65 -9.09 27.15
CA ASN A 135 -28.65 -10.13 27.28
C ASN A 135 -28.18 -11.38 26.55
N VAL A 136 -27.62 -11.22 25.35
CA VAL A 136 -26.97 -12.30 24.59
C VAL A 136 -25.84 -12.94 25.38
N ALA A 137 -25.02 -12.15 26.08
CA ALA A 137 -23.93 -12.66 26.91
C ALA A 137 -24.40 -13.48 28.14
N LYS A 138 -25.69 -13.39 28.51
CA LYS A 138 -26.31 -14.13 29.62
C LYS A 138 -27.14 -15.34 29.14
N MET A 139 -27.33 -15.50 27.83
CA MET A 139 -28.06 -16.62 27.23
C MET A 139 -27.16 -17.86 27.12
N THR A 140 -27.75 -19.04 27.24
CA THR A 140 -27.05 -20.28 26.85
C THR A 140 -26.90 -20.34 25.33
N PRO A 141 -25.98 -21.16 24.78
CA PRO A 141 -25.81 -21.30 23.34
C PRO A 141 -27.12 -21.66 22.62
N GLU A 142 -27.94 -22.53 23.20
CA GLU A 142 -29.24 -22.92 22.63
C GLU A 142 -30.26 -21.77 22.67
N GLN A 143 -30.25 -20.96 23.73
CA GLN A 143 -31.12 -19.79 23.87
C GLN A 143 -30.73 -18.67 22.89
N ALA A 144 -29.42 -18.46 22.70
CA ALA A 144 -28.91 -17.49 21.74
C ALA A 144 -29.24 -17.90 20.30
N GLU A 145 -29.14 -19.20 19.96
CA GLU A 145 -29.47 -19.69 18.62
C GLU A 145 -30.98 -19.58 18.32
N ALA A 146 -31.84 -19.88 19.30
CA ALA A 146 -33.28 -19.69 19.18
C ALA A 146 -33.66 -18.21 19.02
N ALA A 147 -33.10 -17.33 19.86
CA ALA A 147 -33.34 -15.89 19.78
C ALA A 147 -32.80 -15.25 18.48
N ALA A 148 -31.65 -15.72 17.99
CA ALA A 148 -31.09 -15.28 16.71
C ALA A 148 -31.95 -15.72 15.52
N ARG A 149 -32.48 -16.96 15.54
CA ARG A 149 -33.41 -17.44 14.51
C ARG A 149 -34.72 -16.67 14.52
N GLU A 150 -35.27 -16.39 15.69
CA GLU A 150 -36.51 -15.60 15.84
C GLU A 150 -36.30 -14.14 15.38
N ALA A 151 -35.19 -13.51 15.78
CA ALA A 151 -34.81 -12.18 15.33
C ALA A 151 -34.54 -12.12 13.81
N ALA A 152 -33.85 -13.11 13.25
CA ALA A 152 -33.60 -13.19 11.81
C ALA A 152 -34.89 -13.43 11.00
N THR A 153 -35.80 -14.26 11.52
CA THR A 153 -37.11 -14.52 10.89
C THR A 153 -37.99 -13.26 10.93
N SER A 154 -37.98 -12.53 12.06
CA SER A 154 -38.68 -11.26 12.19
C SER A 154 -38.10 -10.18 11.28
N TYR A 155 -36.78 -10.16 11.11
CA TYR A 155 -36.09 -9.26 10.17
C TYR A 155 -36.39 -9.60 8.71
N MET A 156 -36.51 -10.89 8.36
CA MET A 156 -36.91 -11.31 7.01
C MET A 156 -38.39 -11.05 6.73
N ALA A 157 -39.25 -11.09 7.75
CA ALA A 157 -40.68 -10.81 7.63
C ALA A 157 -40.99 -9.30 7.54
N ASP A 158 -40.18 -8.46 8.20
CA ASP A 158 -40.25 -7.00 8.12
C ASP A 158 -38.83 -6.38 8.16
N PRO A 159 -38.17 -6.22 7.01
CA PRO A 159 -36.83 -5.64 6.94
C PRO A 159 -36.79 -4.15 7.33
N PHE A 160 -37.94 -3.49 7.56
CA PHE A 160 -38.04 -2.09 7.93
C PHE A 160 -38.32 -1.85 9.43
N ALA A 161 -38.73 -2.89 10.18
CA ALA A 161 -38.84 -2.83 11.65
C ALA A 161 -37.50 -2.51 12.35
N ALA A 162 -36.38 -2.81 11.71
CA ALA A 162 -35.04 -2.62 12.25
C ALA A 162 -34.47 -1.20 12.09
N SER A 163 -35.07 -0.32 11.28
CA SER A 163 -34.55 1.04 11.02
C SER A 163 -35.03 2.10 12.00
N GLY A 164 -35.85 1.78 13.00
CA GLY A 164 -36.27 2.72 14.05
C GLY A 164 -37.11 3.93 13.56
N VAL A 165 -37.50 3.95 12.29
CA VAL A 165 -38.38 4.97 11.70
C VAL A 165 -39.55 4.23 11.05
N GLN A 166 -40.49 3.75 11.87
CA GLN A 166 -41.81 3.40 11.37
C GLN A 166 -42.72 4.62 11.51
N SER A 167 -43.39 4.97 10.42
CA SER A 167 -44.51 5.87 10.44
C SER A 167 -45.77 5.01 10.60
N ASP A 168 -46.69 5.38 11.49
CA ASP A 168 -47.90 4.61 11.82
C ASP A 168 -48.73 4.30 10.55
N GLY A 169 -48.65 5.20 9.56
CA GLY A 169 -49.20 5.04 8.22
C GLY A 169 -48.69 3.83 7.44
N MET A 170 -47.39 3.56 7.47
CA MET A 170 -46.81 2.43 6.74
C MET A 170 -47.19 1.09 7.37
N THR A 171 -47.23 1.01 8.70
CA THR A 171 -47.69 -0.18 9.42
C THR A 171 -49.16 -0.48 9.08
N ALA A 172 -50.02 0.55 8.98
CA ALA A 172 -51.41 0.40 8.58
C ALA A 172 -51.57 -0.08 7.12
N LEU A 173 -50.72 0.37 6.20
CA LEU A 173 -50.71 -0.13 4.81
C LEU A 173 -50.33 -1.60 4.76
N TYR A 174 -49.26 -2.00 5.46
CA TYR A 174 -48.81 -3.39 5.50
C TYR A 174 -49.83 -4.30 6.16
N GLN A 175 -50.43 -3.88 7.28
CA GLN A 175 -51.48 -4.65 7.93
C GLN A 175 -52.68 -4.84 7.01
N LYS A 176 -53.00 -3.86 6.15
CA LYS A 176 -54.06 -3.96 5.15
C LYS A 176 -53.72 -4.92 4.00
N ILE A 177 -52.46 -4.96 3.57
CA ILE A 177 -51.98 -5.92 2.55
C ILE A 177 -52.03 -7.35 3.11
N ILE A 178 -51.64 -7.55 4.37
CA ILE A 178 -51.61 -8.88 5.00
C ILE A 178 -53.02 -9.37 5.36
N SER A 179 -53.90 -8.47 5.86
CA SER A 179 -55.25 -8.84 6.31
C SER A 179 -56.31 -8.87 5.22
N ASP A 180 -56.07 -8.26 4.05
CA ASP A 180 -57.02 -8.23 2.93
C ASP A 180 -56.34 -8.75 1.63
N PRO A 181 -56.51 -10.06 1.32
CA PRO A 181 -55.97 -10.66 0.10
C PRO A 181 -56.44 -10.01 -1.20
N ALA A 182 -57.65 -9.41 -1.21
CA ALA A 182 -58.16 -8.70 -2.38
C ALA A 182 -57.49 -7.34 -2.55
N TYR A 183 -57.12 -6.69 -1.44
CA TYR A 183 -56.31 -5.47 -1.46
C TYR A 183 -54.87 -5.75 -1.91
N ALA A 184 -54.25 -6.85 -1.43
CA ALA A 184 -52.91 -7.27 -1.87
C ALA A 184 -52.85 -7.48 -3.40
N ALA A 185 -53.81 -8.23 -3.96
CA ALA A 185 -53.88 -8.48 -5.40
C ALA A 185 -54.12 -7.22 -6.23
N ARG A 186 -54.77 -6.20 -5.66
CA ARG A 186 -54.94 -4.89 -6.30
C ARG A 186 -53.68 -4.06 -6.23
N PHE A 187 -53.00 -4.05 -5.08
CA PHE A 187 -51.77 -3.31 -4.86
C PHE A 187 -50.62 -3.81 -5.74
N GLU A 188 -50.49 -5.13 -5.91
CA GLU A 188 -49.53 -5.73 -6.85
C GLU A 188 -49.78 -5.31 -8.31
N LYS A 189 -51.05 -5.14 -8.68
CA LYS A 189 -51.46 -4.75 -10.05
C LYS A 189 -51.46 -3.25 -10.31
N MET A 190 -51.24 -2.41 -9.28
CA MET A 190 -51.10 -0.96 -9.46
C MET A 190 -49.82 -0.62 -10.22
N SER A 191 -49.90 0.39 -11.08
CA SER A 191 -48.73 1.02 -11.69
C SER A 191 -47.87 1.71 -10.64
N GLU A 192 -46.61 2.00 -10.98
CA GLU A 192 -45.66 2.64 -10.06
C GLU A 192 -46.15 4.02 -9.57
N GLN A 193 -46.83 4.78 -10.43
CA GLN A 193 -47.47 6.05 -10.04
C GLN A 193 -48.63 5.85 -9.06
N GLU A 194 -49.46 4.82 -9.26
CA GLU A 194 -50.59 4.50 -8.38
C GLU A 194 -50.10 3.99 -7.03
N ARG A 195 -49.07 3.14 -7.00
CA ARG A 195 -48.43 2.72 -5.74
C ARG A 195 -47.85 3.92 -5.00
N GLY A 196 -47.17 4.84 -5.70
CA GLY A 196 -46.62 6.06 -5.11
C GLY A 196 -47.68 7.04 -4.58
N ALA A 197 -48.89 7.04 -5.14
CA ALA A 197 -50.02 7.81 -4.64
C ALA A 197 -50.68 7.12 -3.43
N GLU A 198 -50.80 5.80 -3.46
CA GLU A 198 -51.36 5.01 -2.37
C GLU A 198 -50.46 5.08 -1.13
N LEU A 199 -49.14 4.92 -1.30
CA LEU A 199 -48.14 5.12 -0.24
C LEU A 199 -48.27 6.51 0.39
N ARG A 200 -48.43 7.56 -0.42
CA ARG A 200 -48.62 8.93 0.07
C ARG A 200 -49.90 9.11 0.90
N LYS A 201 -50.99 8.41 0.60
CA LYS A 201 -52.22 8.47 1.42
C LYS A 201 -52.00 7.92 2.82
N PHE A 202 -51.21 6.86 2.93
CA PHE A 202 -50.90 6.24 4.22
C PHE A 202 -49.86 7.07 4.99
N MET A 203 -48.87 7.66 4.32
CA MET A 203 -47.91 8.57 4.95
C MET A 203 -48.49 9.95 5.33
N ALA A 204 -49.52 10.43 4.64
CA ALA A 204 -50.15 11.73 4.92
C ALA A 204 -51.01 11.76 6.19
N ASN A 205 -51.35 10.59 6.74
CA ASN A 205 -52.09 10.46 8.00
C ASN A 205 -51.18 10.34 9.23
N ASP A 206 -49.86 10.29 9.05
CA ASP A 206 -48.93 10.45 10.14
C ASP A 206 -48.99 11.91 10.60
N LYS A 207 -49.67 12.15 11.73
CA LYS A 207 -49.38 13.34 12.51
C LYS A 207 -47.87 13.33 12.72
N PRO A 208 -47.12 14.40 12.39
CA PRO A 208 -45.70 14.42 12.63
C PRO A 208 -45.51 14.13 14.11
N GLN A 209 -45.07 12.91 14.43
CA GLN A 209 -44.72 12.59 15.81
C GLN A 209 -43.61 13.57 16.15
N VAL A 210 -43.86 14.39 17.17
CA VAL A 210 -42.88 15.33 17.69
C VAL A 210 -41.73 14.46 18.20
N LYS A 211 -40.74 14.22 17.34
CA LYS A 211 -39.56 13.43 17.67
C LYS A 211 -38.97 14.04 18.93
N THR A 212 -38.82 13.23 19.97
CA THR A 212 -38.18 13.70 21.20
C THR A 212 -36.77 14.19 20.88
N VAL A 213 -36.23 15.12 21.67
CA VAL A 213 -34.84 15.61 21.50
C VAL A 213 -33.85 14.44 21.45
N ALA A 214 -34.10 13.40 22.25
CA ALA A 214 -33.33 12.16 22.26
C ALA A 214 -33.39 11.43 20.90
N GLN A 215 -34.58 11.25 20.30
CA GLN A 215 -34.72 10.61 18.99
C GLN A 215 -34.10 11.44 17.87
N GLN A 216 -34.22 12.77 17.88
CA GLN A 216 -33.55 13.63 16.90
C GLN A 216 -32.02 13.58 17.05
N GLN A 217 -31.51 13.49 18.29
CA GLN A 217 -30.09 13.30 18.53
C GLN A 217 -29.61 11.92 18.08
N GLN A 218 -30.39 10.88 18.30
CA GLN A 218 -30.05 9.51 17.90
C GLN A 218 -30.03 9.34 16.38
N GLU A 219 -30.97 9.96 15.67
CA GLU A 219 -31.06 9.97 14.21
C GLU A 219 -29.92 10.81 13.59
N LYS A 220 -29.59 11.98 14.18
CA LYS A 220 -28.40 12.76 13.80
C LYS A 220 -27.10 11.98 14.04
N GLN A 221 -27.01 11.24 15.15
CA GLN A 221 -25.86 10.38 15.43
C GLN A 221 -25.76 9.19 14.46
N GLN A 222 -26.88 8.58 14.07
CA GLN A 222 -26.90 7.51 13.06
C GLN A 222 -26.53 8.02 11.67
N LEU A 223 -27.03 9.19 11.25
CA LEU A 223 -26.65 9.84 9.99
C LEU A 223 -25.16 10.22 9.97
N ALA A 224 -24.64 10.78 11.07
CA ALA A 224 -23.22 11.08 11.21
C ALA A 224 -22.35 9.82 11.13
N LYS A 225 -22.77 8.72 11.78
CA LYS A 225 -22.09 7.42 11.71
C LYS A 225 -22.17 6.79 10.31
N SER A 226 -23.30 6.90 9.62
CA SER A 226 -23.46 6.43 8.24
C SER A 226 -22.50 7.17 7.29
N GLY A 227 -22.35 8.48 7.45
CA GLY A 227 -21.34 9.27 6.71
C GLY A 227 -19.90 8.82 7.00
N GLN A 228 -19.58 8.51 8.26
CA GLN A 228 -18.25 7.98 8.62
C GLN A 228 -17.98 6.60 8.02
N ILE A 229 -18.97 5.70 7.97
CA ILE A 229 -18.85 4.39 7.32
C ILE A 229 -18.60 4.53 5.83
N GLN A 230 -19.29 5.45 5.15
CA GLN A 230 -19.08 5.71 3.72
C GLN A 230 -17.67 6.24 3.45
N VAL A 231 -17.14 7.15 4.28
CA VAL A 231 -15.77 7.65 4.16
C VAL A 231 -14.75 6.54 4.41
N ALA A 232 -14.95 5.70 5.43
CA ALA A 232 -14.07 4.57 5.70
C ALA A 232 -14.06 3.54 4.56
N MET A 233 -15.22 3.24 3.97
CA MET A 233 -15.30 2.37 2.78
C MET A 233 -14.64 2.99 1.55
N ALA A 234 -14.86 4.28 1.29
CA ALA A 234 -14.19 5.00 0.21
C ALA A 234 -12.67 5.01 0.39
N PHE A 235 -12.20 5.20 1.63
CA PHE A 235 -10.80 5.10 1.98
C PHE A 235 -10.24 3.70 1.71
N GLN A 236 -10.91 2.65 2.18
CA GLN A 236 -10.45 1.27 1.96
C GLN A 236 -10.38 0.92 0.47
N GLN A 237 -11.37 1.36 -0.32
CA GLN A 237 -11.38 1.17 -1.75
C GLN A 237 -10.21 1.91 -2.42
N GLN A 238 -9.99 3.17 -2.06
CA GLN A 238 -8.87 3.95 -2.61
C GLN A 238 -7.52 3.34 -2.23
N HIS A 239 -7.37 2.92 -0.97
CA HIS A 239 -6.15 2.28 -0.50
C HIS A 239 -5.87 0.99 -1.28
N ALA A 240 -6.88 0.14 -1.48
CA ALA A 240 -6.73 -1.08 -2.27
C ALA A 240 -6.32 -0.75 -3.73
N GLU A 241 -6.95 0.26 -4.34
CA GLU A 241 -6.59 0.71 -5.70
C GLU A 241 -5.14 1.21 -5.78
N LEU A 242 -4.69 2.02 -4.82
CA LEU A 242 -3.30 2.48 -4.76
C LEU A 242 -2.33 1.32 -4.62
N GLN A 243 -2.62 0.34 -3.77
CA GLN A 243 -1.77 -0.86 -3.62
C GLN A 243 -1.70 -1.67 -4.93
N HIS A 244 -2.82 -1.79 -5.66
CA HIS A 244 -2.82 -2.42 -6.98
C HIS A 244 -1.94 -1.66 -7.98
N LEU A 245 -2.06 -0.33 -8.05
CA LEU A 245 -1.23 0.49 -8.94
C LEU A 245 0.26 0.39 -8.60
N ILE A 246 0.61 0.37 -7.31
CA ILE A 246 1.98 0.15 -6.83
C ILE A 246 2.49 -1.21 -7.27
N MET A 247 1.70 -2.26 -7.08
CA MET A 247 2.07 -3.62 -7.45
C MET A 247 2.25 -3.76 -8.97
N ASP A 248 1.35 -3.18 -9.76
CA ASP A 248 1.40 -3.22 -11.22
C ASP A 248 2.63 -2.48 -11.77
N ALA A 249 2.95 -1.30 -11.23
CA ALA A 249 4.14 -0.54 -11.61
C ALA A 249 5.43 -1.33 -11.31
N ASN A 250 5.52 -1.93 -10.11
CA ASN A 250 6.66 -2.76 -9.72
C ASN A 250 6.80 -4.02 -10.57
N ASN A 251 5.70 -4.72 -10.84
CA ASN A 251 5.70 -5.91 -11.67
C ASN A 251 6.14 -5.59 -13.10
N ARG A 252 5.60 -4.53 -13.70
CA ARG A 252 6.00 -4.07 -15.04
C ARG A 252 7.49 -3.76 -15.09
N PHE A 253 8.01 -3.01 -14.12
CA PHE A 253 9.45 -2.72 -14.04
C PHE A 253 10.28 -4.00 -13.93
N ALA A 254 9.91 -4.92 -13.02
CA ALA A 254 10.64 -6.16 -12.79
C ALA A 254 10.64 -7.08 -14.02
N GLU A 255 9.51 -7.20 -14.71
CA GLU A 255 9.37 -7.98 -15.95
C GLU A 255 10.24 -7.40 -17.06
N GLN A 256 10.16 -6.09 -17.30
CA GLN A 256 10.94 -5.41 -18.33
C GLN A 256 12.44 -5.46 -18.03
N ARG A 257 12.85 -5.24 -16.77
CA ARG A 257 14.25 -5.37 -16.36
C ARG A 257 14.76 -6.80 -16.56
N THR A 258 13.97 -7.81 -16.18
CA THR A 258 14.31 -9.22 -16.40
C THR A 258 14.48 -9.52 -17.89
N ALA A 259 13.57 -9.01 -18.74
CA ALA A 259 13.66 -9.17 -20.19
C ALA A 259 14.94 -8.52 -20.77
N ILE A 260 15.34 -7.36 -20.26
CA ILE A 260 16.60 -6.71 -20.64
C ILE A 260 17.82 -7.57 -20.27
N LEU A 261 17.86 -8.09 -19.04
CA LEU A 261 18.99 -8.85 -18.52
C LEU A 261 19.12 -10.26 -19.12
N THR A 262 18.00 -10.83 -19.59
CA THR A 262 17.95 -12.17 -20.18
C THR A 262 17.93 -12.16 -21.71
N ALA A 263 17.92 -10.99 -22.34
CA ALA A 263 17.97 -10.86 -23.79
C ALA A 263 19.25 -11.51 -24.36
N PRO A 264 19.17 -12.16 -25.54
CA PRO A 264 20.35 -12.65 -26.24
C PRO A 264 21.36 -11.53 -26.53
N GLY A 265 22.65 -11.89 -26.53
CA GLY A 265 23.76 -10.93 -26.63
C GLY A 265 24.11 -10.29 -25.29
N GLY A 266 23.82 -10.97 -24.18
CA GLY A 266 24.16 -10.53 -22.83
C GLY A 266 25.63 -10.75 -22.48
N HIS A 267 26.03 -10.36 -21.26
CA HIS A 267 27.41 -10.54 -20.77
C HIS A 267 27.86 -12.01 -20.83
N SER A 268 26.96 -12.96 -20.54
CA SER A 268 27.28 -14.39 -20.62
C SER A 268 27.63 -14.87 -22.04
N ASP A 269 27.06 -14.25 -23.07
CA ASP A 269 27.33 -14.61 -24.46
C ASP A 269 28.71 -14.08 -24.90
N ILE A 270 29.08 -12.89 -24.41
CA ILE A 270 30.43 -12.33 -24.55
C ILE A 270 31.44 -13.24 -23.86
N ASP A 271 31.16 -13.66 -22.62
CA ASP A 271 32.03 -14.60 -21.88
C ASP A 271 32.18 -15.93 -22.62
N ALA A 272 31.08 -16.48 -23.15
CA ALA A 272 31.12 -17.71 -23.93
C ALA A 272 31.92 -17.56 -25.22
N ALA A 273 31.85 -16.41 -25.89
CA ALA A 273 32.66 -16.08 -27.06
C ALA A 273 34.14 -15.92 -26.69
N TYR A 274 34.46 -15.27 -25.57
CA TYR A 274 35.80 -15.16 -25.02
C TYR A 274 36.42 -16.54 -24.79
N GLN A 275 35.73 -17.45 -24.11
CA GLN A 275 36.25 -18.80 -23.83
C GLN A 275 36.61 -19.57 -25.11
N LYS A 276 35.81 -19.43 -26.18
CA LYS A 276 36.11 -20.02 -27.49
C LYS A 276 37.35 -19.41 -28.12
N LYS A 277 37.47 -18.07 -28.12
CA LYS A 277 38.63 -17.35 -28.65
C LYS A 277 39.90 -17.66 -27.85
N TYR A 278 39.81 -17.72 -26.51
CA TYR A 278 40.89 -18.06 -25.59
C TYR A 278 41.45 -19.48 -25.85
N ALA A 279 40.56 -20.47 -26.01
CA ALA A 279 40.96 -21.84 -26.30
C ALA A 279 41.71 -21.98 -27.64
N ALA A 280 41.41 -21.12 -28.62
CA ALA A 280 42.06 -21.09 -29.92
C ALA A 280 43.43 -20.39 -29.93
N ILE A 281 43.83 -19.73 -28.84
CA ILE A 281 45.16 -19.10 -28.74
C ILE A 281 46.22 -20.22 -28.64
N PRO A 282 47.24 -20.20 -29.53
CA PRO A 282 48.31 -21.20 -29.49
C PRO A 282 49.15 -21.03 -28.22
N GLU A 283 49.64 -22.17 -27.72
CA GLU A 283 50.60 -22.18 -26.63
C GLU A 283 52.01 -22.02 -27.18
N ILE A 284 52.76 -21.10 -26.60
CA ILE A 284 54.17 -20.86 -26.90
C ILE A 284 55.01 -21.25 -25.69
N VAL A 285 56.25 -21.69 -25.94
CA VAL A 285 57.19 -22.03 -24.87
C VAL A 285 57.74 -20.73 -24.29
N MET A 286 57.53 -20.52 -22.99
CA MET A 286 58.03 -19.38 -22.23
C MET A 286 58.80 -19.92 -21.01
N GLY A 287 60.13 -19.86 -21.05
CA GLY A 287 60.97 -20.47 -20.01
C GLY A 287 60.79 -21.99 -19.93
N GLU A 288 60.46 -22.51 -18.75
CA GLU A 288 60.22 -23.94 -18.48
C GLU A 288 58.77 -24.39 -18.77
N GLY A 289 57.86 -23.45 -19.08
CA GLY A 289 56.43 -23.70 -19.26
C GLY A 289 55.94 -23.50 -20.69
N ARG A 290 54.71 -23.99 -20.96
CA ARG A 290 53.92 -23.61 -22.14
C ARG A 290 52.77 -22.73 -21.68
N GLU A 291 52.74 -21.50 -22.16
CA GLU A 291 51.69 -20.53 -21.85
C GLU A 291 50.99 -20.08 -23.12
N LYS A 292 49.77 -19.55 -22.98
CA LYS A 292 49.10 -18.88 -24.10
C LYS A 292 49.94 -17.69 -24.54
N ASP A 293 50.02 -17.47 -25.86
CA ASP A 293 50.67 -16.31 -26.46
C ASP A 293 50.20 -15.00 -25.77
N PRO A 294 51.08 -14.31 -25.00
CA PRO A 294 50.68 -13.24 -24.09
C PRO A 294 50.19 -12.01 -24.84
N ASP A 295 50.73 -11.71 -26.03
CA ASP A 295 50.30 -10.58 -26.85
C ASP A 295 48.89 -10.81 -27.40
N LYS A 296 48.60 -12.04 -27.85
CA LYS A 296 47.25 -12.41 -28.31
C LYS A 296 46.25 -12.44 -27.16
N LEU A 297 46.66 -12.93 -25.99
CA LEU A 297 45.82 -12.94 -24.79
C LEU A 297 45.50 -11.52 -24.33
N GLN A 298 46.49 -10.64 -24.26
CA GLN A 298 46.28 -9.24 -23.88
C GLN A 298 45.35 -8.52 -24.86
N LYS A 299 45.51 -8.76 -26.16
CA LYS A 299 44.62 -8.20 -27.18
C LYS A 299 43.18 -8.71 -27.02
N LEU A 300 42.99 -10.01 -26.80
CA LEU A 300 41.68 -10.60 -26.58
C LEU A 300 41.01 -10.05 -25.33
N ASN A 301 41.75 -9.90 -24.23
CA ASN A 301 41.23 -9.35 -22.97
C ASN A 301 40.74 -7.90 -23.16
N ARG A 302 41.51 -7.05 -23.85
CA ARG A 302 41.10 -5.67 -24.17
C ARG A 302 39.86 -5.61 -25.06
N GLU A 303 39.78 -6.47 -26.07
CA GLU A 303 38.61 -6.57 -26.95
C GLU A 303 37.34 -6.92 -26.17
N VAL A 304 37.42 -7.95 -25.31
CA VAL A 304 36.29 -8.43 -24.51
C VAL A 304 35.88 -7.42 -23.43
N ALA A 305 36.84 -6.78 -22.78
CA ALA A 305 36.56 -5.72 -21.81
C ALA A 305 35.83 -4.53 -22.48
N LEU A 306 36.22 -4.17 -23.70
CA LEU A 306 35.53 -3.15 -24.48
C LEU A 306 34.10 -3.58 -24.88
N GLU A 307 33.92 -4.83 -25.32
CA GLU A 307 32.58 -5.38 -25.64
C GLU A 307 31.65 -5.34 -24.42
N HIS A 308 32.12 -5.75 -23.24
CA HIS A 308 31.35 -5.68 -22.00
C HIS A 308 31.02 -4.23 -21.61
N LYS A 309 31.96 -3.29 -21.75
CA LYS A 309 31.71 -1.87 -21.50
C LYS A 309 30.60 -1.32 -22.40
N VAL A 310 30.69 -1.57 -23.70
CA VAL A 310 29.69 -1.11 -24.68
C VAL A 310 28.31 -1.70 -24.37
N LEU A 311 28.25 -2.98 -24.00
CA LEU A 311 27.01 -3.61 -23.57
C LEU A 311 26.48 -2.98 -22.27
N ALA A 312 27.33 -2.78 -21.26
CA ALA A 312 26.96 -2.17 -19.99
C ALA A 312 26.36 -0.76 -20.18
N GLU A 313 26.95 0.08 -21.04
CA GLU A 313 26.40 1.40 -21.38
C GLU A 313 25.03 1.31 -22.04
N LYS A 314 24.83 0.33 -22.93
CA LYS A 314 23.54 0.09 -23.57
C LYS A 314 22.47 -0.36 -22.56
N LEU A 315 22.82 -1.27 -21.65
CA LEU A 315 21.93 -1.74 -20.59
C LEU A 315 21.60 -0.61 -19.60
N LEU A 316 22.61 0.18 -19.23
CA LEU A 316 22.47 1.32 -18.33
C LEU A 316 21.46 2.36 -18.88
N LYS A 317 21.55 2.72 -20.16
CA LYS A 317 20.60 3.62 -20.81
C LYS A 317 19.16 3.08 -20.79
N ARG A 318 18.98 1.78 -21.08
CA ARG A 318 17.65 1.15 -21.05
C ARG A 318 17.08 1.10 -19.64
N ASN A 319 17.90 0.72 -18.66
CA ASN A 319 17.49 0.67 -17.26
C ASN A 319 17.18 2.06 -16.70
N GLN A 320 17.90 3.10 -17.12
CA GLN A 320 17.58 4.49 -16.75
C GLN A 320 16.20 4.91 -17.28
N MET A 321 15.85 4.54 -18.52
CA MET A 321 14.50 4.78 -19.05
C MET A 321 13.44 4.04 -18.22
N LEU A 322 13.66 2.77 -17.89
CA LEU A 322 12.74 2.01 -17.04
C LEU A 322 12.54 2.64 -15.65
N LEU A 323 13.62 3.13 -15.04
CA LEU A 323 13.51 3.83 -13.75
C LEU A 323 12.80 5.17 -13.87
N THR A 324 12.94 5.86 -15.00
CA THR A 324 12.19 7.10 -15.26
C THR A 324 10.70 6.79 -15.37
N GLU A 325 10.32 5.75 -16.11
CA GLU A 325 8.92 5.30 -16.21
C GLU A 325 8.36 4.90 -14.84
N LEU A 326 9.13 4.17 -14.02
CA LEU A 326 8.74 3.81 -12.66
C LEU A 326 8.60 5.05 -11.75
N GLN A 327 9.49 6.02 -11.88
CA GLN A 327 9.41 7.29 -11.17
C GLN A 327 8.14 8.05 -11.54
N ASP A 328 7.79 8.10 -12.84
CA ASP A 328 6.56 8.73 -13.33
C ASP A 328 5.29 8.00 -12.83
N ASP A 329 5.32 6.66 -12.73
CA ASP A 329 4.25 5.87 -12.12
C ASP A 329 4.07 6.24 -10.64
N TYR A 330 5.15 6.29 -9.88
CA TYR A 330 5.12 6.67 -8.47
C TYR A 330 4.62 8.10 -8.27
N GLN A 331 5.00 9.05 -9.13
CA GLN A 331 4.48 10.41 -9.10
C GLN A 331 2.96 10.43 -9.33
N ARG A 332 2.46 9.67 -10.30
CA ARG A 332 1.01 9.57 -10.57
C ARG A 332 0.24 8.96 -9.39
N ILE A 333 0.80 7.91 -8.78
CA ILE A 333 0.22 7.26 -7.59
C ILE A 333 0.16 8.25 -6.41
N MET A 334 1.26 8.97 -6.15
CA MET A 334 1.32 9.98 -5.09
C MET A 334 0.36 11.14 -5.36
N ALA A 335 0.22 11.59 -6.61
CA ALA A 335 -0.75 12.61 -6.99
C ALA A 335 -2.20 12.14 -6.79
N GLY A 336 -2.50 10.88 -7.11
CA GLY A 336 -3.80 10.25 -6.85
C GLY A 336 -4.12 10.21 -5.36
N TYR A 337 -3.15 9.80 -4.53
CA TYR A 337 -3.29 9.84 -3.07
C TYR A 337 -3.51 11.27 -2.56
N ALA A 338 -2.72 12.24 -3.02
CA ALA A 338 -2.87 13.64 -2.61
C ALA A 338 -4.24 14.22 -2.99
N GLY A 339 -4.75 13.90 -4.19
CA GLY A 339 -6.09 14.29 -4.63
C GLY A 339 -7.20 13.68 -3.77
N PHE A 340 -7.07 12.40 -3.42
CA PHE A 340 -7.98 11.74 -2.49
C PHE A 340 -7.94 12.40 -1.10
N TYR A 341 -6.73 12.65 -0.58
CA TYR A 341 -6.55 13.28 0.72
C TYR A 341 -7.11 14.70 0.78
N ALA A 342 -6.96 15.48 -0.29
CA ALA A 342 -7.57 16.81 -0.39
C ALA A 342 -9.10 16.77 -0.32
N MET A 343 -9.72 15.69 -0.78
CA MET A 343 -11.18 15.52 -0.79
C MET A 343 -11.73 15.01 0.54
N TYR A 344 -11.02 14.08 1.20
CA TYR A 344 -11.51 13.35 2.38
C TYR A 344 -10.72 13.62 3.66
N GLY A 345 -9.63 14.38 3.59
CA GLY A 345 -8.74 14.71 4.72
C GLY A 345 -9.47 15.26 5.94
N PRO A 346 -10.34 16.28 5.81
CA PRO A 346 -11.09 16.81 6.95
C PRO A 346 -11.94 15.75 7.68
N GLN A 347 -12.47 14.75 6.95
CA GLN A 347 -13.26 13.66 7.50
C GLN A 347 -12.39 12.55 8.10
N ILE A 348 -11.19 12.35 7.55
CA ILE A 348 -10.16 11.44 8.08
C ILE A 348 -9.62 11.99 9.40
N ASP A 349 -9.28 13.26 9.46
CA ASP A 349 -8.70 13.95 10.62
C ASP A 349 -9.67 14.11 11.80
N SER A 350 -10.97 14.14 11.49
CA SER A 350 -12.03 14.31 12.49
C SER A 350 -12.64 12.98 12.95
N ALA A 351 -12.21 11.85 12.39
CA ALA A 351 -12.69 10.54 12.78
C ALA A 351 -12.15 10.20 14.19
N PRO A 352 -13.02 9.92 15.18
CA PRO A 352 -12.55 9.51 16.50
C PRO A 352 -11.77 8.20 16.38
N VAL A 353 -10.61 8.14 17.02
CA VAL A 353 -9.84 6.89 17.17
C VAL A 353 -10.77 5.84 17.77
N ASN A 354 -11.03 4.76 17.03
CA ASN A 354 -11.81 3.64 17.54
C ASN A 354 -10.85 2.60 18.13
N PRO A 355 -10.72 2.51 19.46
CA PRO A 355 -9.73 1.64 20.10
C PRO A 355 -10.01 0.14 19.91
N LEU A 356 -11.25 -0.24 19.57
CA LEU A 356 -11.62 -1.62 19.21
C LEU A 356 -11.24 -1.97 17.76
N ASN A 357 -10.89 -0.97 16.96
CA ASN A 357 -10.57 -1.07 15.54
C ASN A 357 -9.32 -0.22 15.23
N SER A 358 -8.34 -0.20 16.15
CA SER A 358 -7.13 0.64 16.09
C SER A 358 -6.21 0.36 14.89
N GLY A 359 -6.51 -0.66 14.07
CA GLY A 359 -5.90 -0.90 12.75
C GLY A 359 -6.82 -0.60 11.55
N ALA A 360 -8.03 -0.09 11.78
CA ALA A 360 -9.07 0.14 10.77
C ALA A 360 -9.67 1.55 10.81
N ASP A 361 -9.17 2.46 11.66
CA ASP A 361 -9.51 3.87 11.56
C ASP A 361 -8.83 4.52 10.34
N ALA A 362 -9.53 5.45 9.70
CA ALA A 362 -9.14 6.00 8.40
C ALA A 362 -7.81 6.77 8.44
N GLU A 363 -7.45 7.33 9.59
CA GLU A 363 -6.22 8.09 9.75
C GLU A 363 -5.01 7.18 9.98
N THR A 364 -5.17 6.09 10.74
CA THR A 364 -4.18 5.01 10.84
C THR A 364 -3.92 4.38 9.47
N ALA A 365 -4.97 4.13 8.70
CA ALA A 365 -4.85 3.59 7.35
C ALA A 365 -4.23 4.61 6.37
N ALA A 366 -4.51 5.91 6.52
CA ALA A 366 -3.84 6.98 5.79
C ALA A 366 -2.33 7.00 6.08
N LEU A 367 -1.94 6.92 7.35
CA LEU A 367 -0.54 6.91 7.75
C LEU A 367 0.22 5.69 7.20
N GLN A 368 -0.40 4.51 7.22
CA GLN A 368 0.16 3.30 6.59
C GLN A 368 0.35 3.47 5.07
N CYS A 369 -0.62 4.12 4.41
CA CYS A 369 -0.50 4.48 3.00
C CYS A 369 0.69 5.40 2.77
N GLU A 370 0.85 6.47 3.56
CA GLU A 370 1.97 7.39 3.42
C GLU A 370 3.33 6.70 3.66
N MET A 371 3.42 5.80 4.65
CA MET A 371 4.62 4.99 4.88
C MET A 371 4.94 4.10 3.67
N THR A 372 3.91 3.52 3.04
CA THR A 372 4.08 2.74 1.79
C THR A 372 4.65 3.63 0.69
N LEU A 373 4.10 4.83 0.50
CA LEU A 373 4.58 5.80 -0.50
C LEU A 373 6.03 6.23 -0.24
N SER A 374 6.41 6.47 1.02
CA SER A 374 7.81 6.72 1.41
C SER A 374 8.72 5.53 1.06
N GLY A 375 8.24 4.30 1.26
CA GLY A 375 8.95 3.07 0.88
C GLY A 375 9.23 2.95 -0.62
N LEU A 376 8.36 3.49 -1.49
CA LEU A 376 8.59 3.52 -2.94
C LEU A 376 9.81 4.35 -3.31
N VAL A 377 10.03 5.47 -2.61
CA VAL A 377 11.18 6.36 -2.82
C VAL A 377 12.48 5.63 -2.48
N LEU A 378 12.52 4.91 -1.35
CA LEU A 378 13.67 4.08 -0.99
C LEU A 378 13.91 2.95 -1.99
N SER A 379 12.84 2.28 -2.44
CA SER A 379 12.95 1.24 -3.46
C SER A 379 13.56 1.79 -4.76
N LEU A 380 13.16 2.99 -5.21
CA LEU A 380 13.73 3.62 -6.39
C LEU A 380 15.23 3.93 -6.22
N ILE A 381 15.64 4.40 -5.03
CA ILE A 381 17.06 4.61 -4.69
C ILE A 381 17.83 3.29 -4.79
N ASP A 382 17.31 2.22 -4.21
CA ASP A 382 17.99 0.91 -4.22
C ASP A 382 18.14 0.35 -5.64
N GLN A 383 17.09 0.45 -6.46
CA GLN A 383 17.16 0.05 -7.87
C GLN A 383 18.18 0.90 -8.66
N ALA A 384 18.20 2.22 -8.43
CA ALA A 384 19.17 3.11 -9.08
C ALA A 384 20.62 2.77 -8.67
N LYS A 385 20.85 2.42 -7.40
CA LYS A 385 22.15 1.96 -6.88
C LYS A 385 22.58 0.63 -7.52
N GLU A 386 21.69 -0.36 -7.55
CA GLU A 386 21.96 -1.68 -8.15
C GLU A 386 22.39 -1.53 -9.61
N ILE A 387 21.60 -0.83 -10.42
CA ILE A 387 21.88 -0.61 -11.85
C ILE A 387 23.20 0.17 -12.05
N THR A 388 23.46 1.18 -11.21
CA THR A 388 24.71 1.95 -11.30
C THR A 388 25.92 1.07 -10.98
N ARG A 389 25.82 0.23 -9.95
CA ARG A 389 26.91 -0.66 -9.52
C ARG A 389 27.19 -1.75 -10.54
N GLU A 390 26.16 -2.36 -11.14
CA GLU A 390 26.30 -3.34 -12.21
C GLU A 390 27.09 -2.78 -13.40
N ALA A 391 26.78 -1.56 -13.84
CA ALA A 391 27.51 -0.92 -14.94
C ALA A 391 28.95 -0.54 -14.56
N ALA A 392 29.16 -0.10 -13.31
CA ALA A 392 30.46 0.29 -12.78
C ALA A 392 31.48 -0.85 -12.76
N GLU A 393 31.05 -2.07 -12.44
CA GLU A 393 31.94 -3.25 -12.39
C GLU A 393 32.62 -3.53 -13.73
N TRP A 394 31.90 -3.33 -14.84
CA TRP A 394 32.44 -3.54 -16.19
C TRP A 394 33.48 -2.49 -16.59
N GLU A 395 33.31 -1.23 -16.17
CA GLU A 395 34.32 -0.20 -16.38
C GLU A 395 35.57 -0.47 -15.53
N ARG A 396 35.41 -0.88 -14.27
CA ARG A 396 36.53 -1.20 -13.39
C ARG A 396 37.37 -2.35 -13.95
N ASN A 397 36.72 -3.38 -14.47
CA ASN A 397 37.41 -4.54 -15.06
C ASN A 397 38.24 -4.16 -16.30
N LEU A 398 37.85 -3.13 -17.06
CA LEU A 398 38.63 -2.59 -18.17
C LEU A 398 39.88 -1.82 -17.70
N MET A 399 39.79 -1.11 -16.57
CA MET A 399 40.84 -0.20 -16.08
C MET A 399 41.93 -0.89 -15.24
N VAL A 400 41.64 -2.07 -14.69
CA VAL A 400 42.55 -2.84 -13.81
C VAL A 400 43.41 -3.85 -14.60
N GLN A 401 43.04 -4.15 -15.85
CA GLN A 401 43.82 -4.98 -16.80
C GLN A 401 44.86 -4.14 -17.55
#